data_AF-A0A1W2AFE4-F1
#
_entry.id   AF-A0A1W2AFE4-F1
#
_cell.length_a   1.000
_cell.length_b   1.000
_cell.length_c   1.000
_cell.angle_alpha   90.00
_cell.angle_beta   90.00
_cell.angle_gamma   90.00
#
_symmetry.space_group_name_H-M   'P 1'
#
loop_
_entity.id
_entity.type
_entity.pdbx_description
1 polymer ?
#
loop_
_entity_poly.entity_id
_entity_poly.type
_entity_poly.pdbx_seq_one_letter_code
_entity_poly.pdbx_strand_id
1 'polypeptide(L)' 'MQIATYVVYELLIRLNELNADVGDFVSCKKTEQGILVQTTSGQLTIPESLYRRQFENPAEISAIELLSLF' A
#
# COMPACT_ATOMS: atom_id res chain seq x y z
N MET A 1 5.38 -6.54 -15.48
CA MET A 1 4.82 -5.21 -15.13
C MET A 1 5.73 -4.61 -14.06
N GLN A 2 6.30 -3.43 -14.30
CA GLN A 2 7.16 -2.77 -13.33
C GLN A 2 6.28 -2.11 -12.25
N ILE A 3 6.59 -2.33 -10.97
CA ILE A 3 5.91 -1.65 -9.87
C ILE A 3 6.50 -0.24 -9.79
N ALA A 4 5.63 0.77 -9.86
CA ALA A 4 6.01 2.14 -9.62
C ALA A 4 6.09 2.35 -8.10
N THR A 5 7.31 2.25 -7.55
CA THR A 5 7.54 2.23 -6.10
C THR A 5 6.98 3.48 -5.40
N TYR A 6 6.92 4.63 -6.07
CA TYR A 6 6.36 5.85 -5.48
C TYR A 6 4.89 5.70 -5.06
N VAL A 7 4.09 4.92 -5.80
CA VAL A 7 2.69 4.62 -5.45
C VAL A 7 2.61 3.85 -4.14
N VAL A 8 3.57 2.95 -3.91
CA VAL A 8 3.67 2.19 -2.65
C VAL A 8 4.04 3.13 -1.51
N TYR A 9 5.00 4.04 -1.71
CA TYR A 9 5.35 5.05 -0.71
C TYR A 9 4.15 5.93 -0.34
N GLU A 10 3.39 6.44 -1.32
CA GLU A 10 2.20 7.24 -1.04
C GLU A 10 1.15 6.48 -0.24
N LEU A 11 0.90 5.20 -0.57
CA LEU A 11 -0.01 4.37 0.21
C LEU A 11 0.49 4.15 1.64
N LEU A 12 1.79 3.92 1.83
CA LEU A 12 2.36 3.77 3.16
C LEU A 12 2.26 5.06 3.98
N ILE A 13 2.40 6.23 3.37
CA ILE A 13 2.18 7.52 4.05
C ILE A 13 0.73 7.61 4.54
N ARG A 14 -0.25 7.33 3.66
CA ARG A 14 -1.68 7.34 4.02
C ARG A 14 -2.02 6.30 5.08
N LEU A 15 -1.39 5.12 5.03
CA LEU A 15 -1.59 4.07 6.03
C LEU A 15 -0.98 4.44 7.38
N ASN A 16 0.20 5.07 7.40
CA ASN A 16 0.83 5.54 8.64
C ASN A 16 0.01 6.63 9.35
N GLU A 17 -0.74 7.46 8.61
CA GLU A 17 -1.68 8.42 9.21
C GLU A 17 -2.84 7.74 9.95
N LEU A 18 -3.20 6.50 9.56
CA LEU A 18 -4.28 5.72 10.15
C LEU A 18 -3.77 4.75 11.24
N ASN A 19 -2.57 4.23 11.06
CA ASN A 19 -1.91 3.31 11.99
C ASN A 19 -0.39 3.49 11.91
N ALA A 20 0.19 4.09 12.95
CA ALA A 20 1.63 4.36 13.02
C ALA A 20 2.51 3.10 13.09
N ASP A 21 1.92 1.92 13.34
CA ASP A 21 2.66 0.65 13.43
C ASP A 21 3.00 0.05 12.05
N VAL A 22 2.53 0.65 10.95
CA VAL A 22 2.83 0.19 9.57
C VAL A 22 4.34 0.17 9.29
N GLY A 23 5.08 1.16 9.81
CA GLY A 23 6.51 1.30 9.61
C GLY A 23 6.91 1.84 8.23
N ASP A 24 8.21 1.80 7.94
CA ASP A 24 8.80 2.36 6.72
C ASP A 24 8.97 1.31 5.63
N PHE A 25 8.94 1.74 4.36
CA PHE A 25 9.15 0.87 3.21
C PHE A 25 10.55 0.22 3.22
N VAL A 26 10.62 -1.09 2.97
CA VAL A 26 11.88 -1.83 2.75
C VAL A 26 11.95 -2.36 1.32
N SER A 27 10.91 -3.08 0.88
CA SER A 27 10.85 -3.63 -0.48
C SER A 27 9.42 -3.98 -0.88
N CYS A 28 9.18 -4.20 -2.17
CA CYS A 28 7.91 -4.75 -2.66
C CYS A 28 8.11 -5.75 -3.78
N LYS A 29 7.19 -6.72 -3.88
CA LYS A 29 7.11 -7.65 -5.00
C LYS A 29 5.66 -7.94 -5.37
N LYS A 30 5.41 -8.21 -6.65
CA LYS A 30 4.09 -8.67 -7.11
C LYS A 30 3.92 -10.14 -6.76
N THR A 31 2.75 -10.50 -6.27
CA THR A 31 2.32 -11.87 -5.97
C THR A 31 0.97 -12.11 -6.65
N GLU A 32 0.43 -13.33 -6.53
CA GLU A 32 -0.92 -13.66 -7.02
C GLU A 32 -2.02 -12.90 -6.26
N GLN A 33 -1.73 -12.45 -5.04
CA GLN A 33 -2.68 -11.78 -4.14
C GLN A 33 -2.60 -10.25 -4.23
N GLY A 34 -1.65 -9.70 -5.00
CA GLY A 34 -1.45 -8.25 -5.14
C GLY A 34 0.02 -7.87 -5.07
N ILE A 35 0.32 -6.80 -4.34
CA ILE A 35 1.69 -6.33 -4.10
C ILE A 35 2.02 -6.57 -2.63
N LEU A 36 2.92 -7.51 -2.37
CA LEU A 36 3.46 -7.73 -1.04
C LEU A 36 4.52 -6.66 -0.77
N VAL A 37 4.31 -5.88 0.28
CA VAL A 37 5.22 -4.84 0.75
C VAL A 37 5.83 -5.28 2.06
N GLN A 38 7.15 -5.31 2.10
CA GLN A 38 7.91 -5.45 3.34
C GLN A 38 8.12 -4.05 3.91
N THR A 39 7.73 -3.87 5.17
CA THR A 39 8.06 -2.69 5.96
C THR A 39 9.02 -3.06 7.09
N THR A 40 9.50 -2.06 7.82
CA THR A 40 10.31 -2.26 9.04
C THR A 40 9.54 -2.93 10.17
N SER A 41 8.21 -2.80 10.18
CA SER A 41 7.33 -3.32 11.24
C SER A 41 6.65 -4.64 10.86
N GLY A 42 6.65 -5.03 9.58
CA GLY A 42 6.02 -6.27 9.16
C GLY A 42 5.84 -6.37 7.65
N GLN A 43 4.86 -7.15 7.23
CA GLN A 43 4.47 -7.29 5.83
C GLN A 43 3.01 -6.92 5.67
N LEU A 44 2.67 -6.27 4.56
CA LEU A 44 1.29 -5.99 4.19
C LEU A 44 1.08 -6.30 2.71
N THR A 45 -0.11 -6.76 2.35
CA THR A 45 -0.48 -7.04 0.97
C THR A 45 -1.42 -5.97 0.47
N ILE A 46 -0.98 -5.19 -0.53
CA ILE A 46 -1.80 -4.19 -1.20
C ILE A 46 -2.53 -4.87 -2.36
N PRO A 47 -3.88 -4.87 -2.39
CA PRO A 47 -4.65 -5.38 -3.52
C PRO A 47 -4.30 -4.62 -4.81
N GLU A 48 -4.19 -5.33 -5.94
CA GLU A 48 -3.84 -4.70 -7.22
C GLU A 48 -4.86 -3.62 -7.63
N SER A 49 -6.13 -3.80 -7.29
CA SER A 49 -7.19 -2.79 -7.52
C SER A 49 -6.93 -1.49 -6.75
N LEU A 50 -6.51 -1.60 -5.49
CA LEU A 50 -6.21 -0.45 -4.64
C LEU A 50 -4.95 0.26 -5.13
N TYR A 51 -3.90 -0.49 -5.49
CA TYR A 51 -2.69 0.06 -6.08
C TYR A 51 -2.98 0.84 -7.38
N ARG A 52 -3.79 0.28 -8.28
CA ARG A 52 -4.16 0.95 -9.54
C ARG A 52 -4.96 2.23 -9.28
N ARG A 53 -5.93 2.19 -8.37
CA ARG A 53 -6.68 3.39 -7.99
C ARG A 53 -5.79 4.46 -7.36
N GLN A 54 -4.79 4.09 -6.56
CA GLN A 54 -3.83 5.08 -6.07
C GLN A 54 -3.05 5.70 -7.23
N PHE A 55 -2.64 4.91 -8.22
CA PHE A 55 -1.91 5.42 -9.37
C PHE A 55 -2.77 6.35 -10.26
N GLU A 56 -4.06 6.04 -10.42
CA GLU A 56 -4.95 6.74 -11.36
C GLU A 56 -5.73 7.89 -10.70
N ASN A 57 -6.38 7.63 -9.56
CA ASN A 57 -7.22 8.60 -8.84
C ASN A 57 -7.24 8.32 -7.30
N PRO A 58 -6.23 8.80 -6.55
CA PRO A 58 -6.12 8.57 -5.11
C PRO A 58 -7.33 9.02 -4.28
N ALA A 59 -8.05 10.04 -4.75
CA ALA A 59 -9.18 10.66 -4.05
C ALA A 59 -10.39 9.74 -3.93
N GLU A 60 -10.47 8.70 -4.77
CA GLU A 60 -11.54 7.69 -4.69
C GLU A 60 -11.33 6.69 -3.56
N ILE A 61 -10.12 6.58 -3.01
CA ILE A 61 -9.81 5.62 -1.95
C ILE A 61 -10.15 6.26 -0.60
N SER A 62 -11.14 5.71 0.08
CA SER A 62 -11.54 6.14 1.42
C SER A 62 -10.60 5.62 2.52
N ALA A 63 -10.59 6.27 3.68
CA ALA A 63 -9.84 5.80 4.84
C ALA A 63 -10.35 4.42 5.33
N ILE A 64 -11.65 4.14 5.20
CA ILE A 64 -12.25 2.85 5.59
C ILE A 64 -11.68 1.71 4.73
N GLU A 65 -11.52 1.95 3.42
CA GLU A 65 -10.89 0.97 2.52
C GLU A 65 -9.43 0.72 2.91
N LEU A 66 -8.68 1.76 3.27
CA LEU A 66 -7.30 1.60 3.73
C LEU A 66 -7.20 0.83 5.05
N LEU A 67 -8.14 1.05 5.98
CA LEU A 67 -8.21 0.32 7.25
C LEU A 67 -8.49 -1.17 7.06
N SER A 68 -9.10 -1.60 5.95
CA SER A 68 -9.33 -3.02 5.66
C SER A 68 -8.06 -3.81 5.30
N LEU A 69 -6.91 -3.14 5.25
CA LEU A 69 -5.60 -3.76 5.06
C LEU A 69 -4.95 -4.24 6.36
N PHE A 70 -5.54 -3.92 7.52
CA PHE A 70 -5.17 -4.41 8.85
C PHE A 70 -6.10 -5.55 9.29
#